data_AF-A0A2D6EY66-F1
#
_entry.id   AF-A0A2D6EY66-F1
#
_cell.length_a   1.000
_cell.length_b   1.000
_cell.length_c   1.000
_cell.angle_alpha   90.00
_cell.angle_beta   90.00
_cell.angle_gamma   90.00
#
_symmetry.space_group_name_H-M   'P 1'
#
loop_
_entity.id
_entity.type
_entity.pdbx_description
1 polymer ?
#
loop_
_entity_poly.entity_id
_entity_poly.type
_entity_poly.pdbx_seq_one_letter_code
_entity_poly.pdbx_strand_id
1 'polypeptide(L)'
;MAIPWVLIAVAVLVIVLAVVYFKRKVKPNYHAVFTLGIVFLILGMGNDDTFMWIAGAVMLIVGIANKDKWKVKKWKDMRKNERIMKGVIIALLLLLLLAGILLMLRP
;
A
#
# COMPACT_ATOMS: atom_id res chain seq x y z
N MET A 1 -17.93 -2.13 19.97
CA MET A 1 -18.31 -1.17 18.90
C MET A 1 -17.21 -0.12 18.75
N ALA A 2 -16.09 -0.43 18.09
CA ALA A 2 -14.90 0.45 18.06
C ALA A 2 -14.29 0.64 16.65
N ILE A 3 -15.14 0.59 15.62
CA ILE A 3 -14.72 0.54 14.21
C ILE A 3 -14.75 1.89 13.44
N PRO A 4 -15.45 2.97 13.86
CA PRO A 4 -15.55 4.19 13.03
C PRO A 4 -14.20 4.91 12.78
N TRP A 5 -13.37 5.04 13.81
CA TRP A 5 -12.18 5.89 13.75
C TRP A 5 -11.03 5.28 12.95
N VAL A 6 -10.90 3.95 12.96
CA VAL A 6 -9.89 3.22 12.19
C VAL A 6 -10.20 3.35 10.69
N LEU A 7 -11.46 3.23 10.30
CA LEU A 7 -11.88 3.42 8.91
C LEU A 7 -11.60 4.84 8.40
N ILE A 8 -11.81 5.86 9.25
CA ILE A 8 -11.50 7.26 8.91
C ILE A 8 -9.99 7.46 8.73
N ALA A 9 -9.16 6.91 9.63
CA ALA A 9 -7.71 7.02 9.53
C ALA A 9 -7.17 6.34 8.26
N VAL A 10 -7.70 5.16 7.91
CA VAL A 10 -7.35 4.45 6.67
C VAL A 10 -7.80 5.24 5.44
N ALA A 11 -9.00 5.80 5.45
CA ALA A 11 -9.51 6.62 4.35
C ALA A 11 -8.65 7.88 4.13
N VAL A 12 -8.28 8.59 5.19
CA VAL A 12 -7.40 9.77 5.11
C VAL A 12 -6.02 9.40 4.55
N LEU A 13 -5.46 8.28 5.00
CA LEU A 13 -4.18 7.78 4.48
C LEU A 13 -4.24 7.48 2.98
N VAL A 14 -5.31 6.79 2.54
CA VAL A 14 -5.55 6.47 1.12
C VAL A 14 -5.70 7.75 0.29
N ILE A 15 -6.43 8.75 0.80
CA ILE A 15 -6.60 10.05 0.11
C ILE A 15 -5.26 10.79 -0.03
N VAL A 16 -4.45 10.86 1.04
CA VAL A 16 -3.12 11.50 0.98
C VAL A 16 -2.22 10.79 -0.04
N LEU A 17 -2.22 9.46 -0.04
CA LEU A 17 -1.47 8.67 -1.02
C LEU A 17 -1.98 8.89 -2.44
N ALA A 18 -3.30 8.96 -2.64
CA ALA A 18 -3.92 9.23 -3.93
C ALA A 18 -3.56 10.63 -4.47
N VAL A 19 -3.62 11.67 -3.63
CA VAL A 19 -3.25 13.05 -4.01
C VAL A 19 -1.77 13.14 -4.40
N VAL A 20 -0.88 12.49 -3.65
CA VAL A 20 0.55 12.42 -3.99
C VAL A 20 0.78 11.66 -5.29
N TYR A 21 0.00 10.60 -5.55
CA TYR A 21 0.07 9.81 -6.76
C TYR A 21 -0.43 10.57 -7.99
N PHE A 22 -1.61 11.20 -7.94
CA PHE A 22 -2.21 11.93 -9.06
C PHE A 22 -1.40 13.16 -9.50
N LYS A 23 -0.69 13.83 -8.58
CA LYS A 23 0.19 14.96 -8.95
C LYS A 23 1.46 14.55 -9.68
N ARG A 24 1.81 13.26 -9.74
CA ARG A 24 2.97 12.78 -10.50
C ARG A 24 2.48 11.89 -11.64
N LYS A 25 2.93 12.15 -12.87
CA LYS A 25 2.80 11.18 -13.99
C LYS A 25 3.73 10.00 -13.72
N VAL A 26 3.37 9.15 -12.76
CA VAL A 26 4.16 8.00 -12.33
C VAL A 26 3.99 6.89 -13.34
N LYS A 27 5.10 6.40 -13.92
CA LYS A 27 5.06 5.20 -14.76
C LYS A 27 4.55 4.02 -13.93
N PRO A 28 3.67 3.14 -14.47
CA PRO A 28 3.13 2.02 -13.72
C PRO A 28 4.25 1.15 -13.14
N ASN A 29 4.16 0.86 -11.84
CA ASN A 29 5.09 -0.05 -11.18
C ASN A 29 4.46 -1.43 -11.08
N TYR A 30 4.67 -2.25 -12.12
CA TYR A 30 4.10 -3.60 -12.21
C TYR A 30 4.50 -4.53 -11.05
N HIS A 31 5.68 -4.31 -10.45
CA HIS A 31 6.07 -5.01 -9.23
C HIS A 31 5.16 -4.63 -8.05
N ALA A 32 4.83 -3.35 -7.90
CA ALA A 32 3.90 -2.92 -6.86
C ALA A 32 2.47 -3.42 -7.13
N VAL A 33 2.04 -3.49 -8.39
CA VAL A 33 0.75 -4.10 -8.78
C VAL A 33 0.72 -5.58 -8.40
N PHE A 34 1.80 -6.31 -8.67
CA PHE A 34 1.95 -7.71 -8.23
C PHE A 34 1.87 -7.84 -6.70
N THR A 35 2.63 -7.01 -5.95
CA THR A 35 2.60 -7.03 -4.48
C THR A 35 1.20 -6.72 -3.94
N LEU A 36 0.51 -5.72 -4.50
CA LEU A 36 -0.87 -5.39 -4.12
C LEU A 36 -1.83 -6.52 -4.44
N GLY A 37 -1.65 -7.20 -5.58
CA GLY A 37 -2.42 -8.38 -5.95
C GLY A 37 -2.36 -9.46 -4.88
N ILE A 38 -1.16 -9.80 -4.40
CA ILE A 38 -0.98 -10.77 -3.30
C ILE A 38 -1.71 -10.31 -2.03
N VAL A 39 -1.54 -9.04 -1.65
CA VAL A 39 -2.18 -8.48 -0.44
C VAL A 39 -3.71 -8.58 -0.53
N PHE A 40 -4.30 -8.18 -1.66
CA PHE A 40 -5.74 -8.20 -1.87
C PHE A 40 -6.29 -9.61 -1.94
N LEU A 41 -5.52 -10.56 -2.48
CA LEU A 41 -5.92 -11.96 -2.55
C LEU A 41 -5.97 -12.58 -1.15
N ILE A 42 -4.96 -12.32 -0.30
CA ILE A 42 -4.93 -12.78 1.11
C ILE A 42 -6.05 -12.11 1.92
N LEU A 43 -6.22 -10.79 1.79
CA LEU A 43 -7.27 -10.07 2.52
C LEU A 43 -8.67 -10.48 2.05
N GLY A 44 -8.87 -10.70 0.75
CA GLY A 44 -10.14 -11.18 0.20
C GLY A 44 -10.50 -12.56 0.72
N MET A 45 -9.54 -13.51 0.74
CA MET A 45 -9.75 -14.83 1.33
C MET A 45 -10.00 -14.78 2.84
N GLY A 46 -9.36 -13.86 3.56
CA GLY A 46 -9.52 -13.74 5.01
C GLY A 46 -10.83 -13.07 5.45
N ASN A 47 -11.48 -12.31 4.58
CA ASN A 47 -12.69 -11.55 4.90
C ASN A 47 -13.93 -12.00 4.10
N ASP A 48 -13.85 -13.13 3.37
CA ASP A 48 -14.87 -13.62 2.43
C ASP A 48 -15.35 -12.56 1.41
N ASP A 49 -14.49 -11.59 1.10
CA ASP A 49 -14.79 -10.53 0.13
C ASP A 49 -14.40 -10.99 -1.27
N THR A 50 -15.43 -11.41 -2.01
CA THR A 50 -15.30 -11.91 -3.39
C THR A 50 -14.71 -10.85 -4.33
N PHE A 51 -15.03 -9.57 -4.12
CA PHE A 51 -14.51 -8.49 -4.96
C PHE A 51 -13.01 -8.30 -4.72
N MET A 52 -12.57 -8.27 -3.46
CA MET A 52 -11.15 -8.18 -3.13
C MET A 52 -10.35 -9.38 -3.65
N TRP A 53 -10.90 -10.58 -3.53
CA TRP A 53 -10.22 -11.79 -4.01
C TRP A 53 -10.04 -11.78 -5.53
N ILE A 54 -11.10 -11.43 -6.29
CA ILE A 54 -11.05 -11.34 -7.76
C ILE A 54 -10.12 -10.20 -8.19
N ALA A 55 -10.21 -9.02 -7.57
CA ALA A 55 -9.34 -7.89 -7.87
C ALA A 55 -7.87 -8.24 -7.57
N GLY A 56 -7.61 -8.93 -6.47
CA GLY A 56 -6.29 -9.44 -6.11
C GLY A 56 -5.73 -10.41 -7.16
N ALA A 57 -6.54 -11.37 -7.60
CA ALA A 57 -6.17 -12.31 -8.65
C ALA A 57 -5.83 -11.62 -9.98
N VAL A 58 -6.66 -10.66 -10.42
CA VAL A 58 -6.43 -9.90 -11.65
C VAL A 58 -5.15 -9.07 -11.56
N MET A 59 -4.93 -8.35 -10.45
CA MET A 59 -3.71 -7.56 -10.24
C MET A 59 -2.46 -8.46 -10.18
N LEU A 60 -2.57 -9.63 -9.57
CA LEU A 60 -1.49 -10.60 -9.50
C LEU A 60 -1.12 -11.10 -10.90
N ILE A 61 -2.12 -11.48 -11.72
CA ILE A 61 -1.92 -11.90 -13.11
C ILE A 61 -1.29 -10.77 -13.94
N VAL A 62 -1.84 -9.55 -13.88
CA VAL A 62 -1.30 -8.38 -14.60
C VAL A 62 0.12 -8.05 -14.18
N GLY A 63 0.42 -8.18 -12.89
CA GLY A 63 1.73 -7.96 -12.31
C GLY A 63 2.77 -8.98 -12.80
N ILE A 64 2.42 -10.27 -12.84
CA ILE A 64 3.28 -11.34 -13.38
C ILE A 64 3.43 -11.20 -14.90
N ALA A 65 2.35 -10.93 -15.64
CA ALA A 65 2.38 -10.80 -17.09
C ALA A 65 3.30 -9.66 -17.57
N ASN A 66 3.55 -8.66 -16.72
CA ASN A 66 4.49 -7.56 -16.97
C ASN A 66 5.76 -7.67 -16.12
N LYS A 67 6.19 -8.90 -15.78
CA LYS A 67 7.41 -9.15 -14.99
C LYS A 67 8.67 -8.58 -15.63
N ASP A 68 8.73 -8.54 -16.95
CA ASP A 68 9.78 -7.91 -17.75
C ASP A 68 9.95 -6.41 -17.45
N LYS A 69 8.87 -5.72 -17.07
CA LYS A 69 8.84 -4.29 -16.74
C LYS A 69 9.06 -4.00 -15.26
N TRP A 70 9.43 -4.99 -14.45
CA TRP A 70 9.67 -4.80 -13.03
C TRP A 70 10.89 -3.91 -12.80
N LYS A 71 10.64 -2.66 -12.42
CA LYS A 71 11.69 -1.69 -12.08
C LYS A 71 12.09 -1.83 -10.62
N VAL A 72 12.77 -2.92 -10.29
CA VAL A 72 13.34 -3.13 -8.95
C VAL A 72 14.62 -2.31 -8.83
N LYS A 73 14.50 -1.04 -8.43
CA LYS A 73 15.67 -0.25 -8.02
C LYS A 73 16.14 -0.73 -6.65
N LYS A 74 17.40 -1.15 -6.52
CA LYS A 74 18.01 -1.40 -5.21
C LYS A 74 18.09 -0.08 -4.45
N TRP A 75 18.03 -0.13 -3.12
CA TRP A 75 18.08 1.07 -2.26
C TRP A 75 19.30 1.94 -2.57
N LYS A 76 20.44 1.30 -2.90
CA LYS A 76 21.69 1.95 -3.30
C LYS A 76 21.56 2.80 -4.58
N ASP A 77 20.67 2.42 -5.51
CA ASP A 77 20.49 3.07 -6.82
C ASP A 77 19.40 4.16 -6.81
N MET A 78 18.78 4.43 -5.66
CA MET A 78 17.77 5.48 -5.51
C MET A 78 18.39 6.86 -5.30
N ARG A 79 17.83 7.90 -5.93
CA ARG A 79 18.23 9.30 -5.67
C ARG A 79 18.01 9.65 -4.20
N LYS A 80 18.86 10.53 -3.66
CA LYS A 80 18.81 10.99 -2.26
C LYS A 80 17.40 11.45 -1.84
N ASN A 81 16.70 12.20 -2.69
CA ASN A 81 15.32 12.66 -2.44
C ASN A 81 14.28 11.53 -2.49
N GLU A 82 14.42 10.53 -3.37
CA GLU A 82 13.50 9.38 -3.38
C GLU A 82 13.67 8.54 -2.11
N ARG A 83 14.91 8.43 -1.62
CA ARG A 83 15.26 7.70 -0.41
C ARG A 83 14.65 8.33 0.83
N ILE A 84 14.78 9.64 0.98
CA ILE A 84 14.21 10.40 2.10
C ILE A 84 12.68 10.32 2.05
N MET A 85 12.07 10.50 0.87
CA MET A 85 10.61 10.42 0.75
C MET A 85 10.07 9.04 1.12
N LYS A 86 10.72 7.96 0.68
CA LYS A 86 10.36 6.60 1.14
C LYS A 86 10.56 6.42 2.64
N GLY A 87 11.67 6.92 3.18
CA GLY A 87 11.94 6.89 4.62
C GLY A 87 10.88 7.61 5.44
N VAL A 88 10.45 8.79 5.00
CA VAL A 88 9.38 9.57 5.65
C VAL A 88 8.04 8.84 5.57
N ILE A 89 7.70 8.25 4.42
CA ILE A 89 6.47 7.46 4.28
C ILE A 89 6.49 6.25 5.22
N ILE A 90 7.62 5.52 5.29
CA ILE A 90 7.77 4.37 6.19
C ILE A 90 7.70 4.81 7.66
N ALA A 91 8.39 5.89 8.03
CA ALA A 91 8.38 6.43 9.38
C ALA A 91 6.97 6.86 9.78
N LEU A 92 6.25 7.56 8.89
CA LEU A 92 4.87 7.98 9.11
C LEU A 92 3.94 6.77 9.30
N LEU A 93 4.10 5.73 8.46
CA LEU A 93 3.32 4.48 8.58
C LEU A 93 3.58 3.78 9.91
N LEU A 94 4.84 3.67 10.34
CA LEU A 94 5.20 3.11 11.65
C LEU A 94 4.61 3.92 12.80
N LEU A 95 4.67 5.25 12.71
CA LEU A 95 4.12 6.15 13.73
C LEU A 95 2.59 6.01 13.82
N LEU A 96 1.91 5.89 12.68
CA LEU A 96 0.47 5.61 12.62
C LEU A 96 0.12 4.26 13.25
N LEU A 97 0.91 3.23 12.95
CA LEU A 97 0.74 1.88 13.51
C LEU A 97 0.89 1.88 15.04
N LEU A 98 1.96 2.52 15.54
CA LEU A 98 2.19 2.67 16.98
C LEU A 98 1.10 3.48 17.66
N ALA A 99 0.65 4.58 17.04
CA ALA A 99 -0.46 5.38 17.57
C ALA A 99 -1.77 4.58 17.63
N GLY A 100 -2.07 3.77 16.61
CA GLY A 100 -3.23 2.87 16.62
C GLY A 100 -3.17 1.83 17.74
N ILE A 101 -2.01 1.21 17.94
CA ILE A 101 -1.78 0.24 19.03
C ILE A 101 -1.93 0.93 20.40
N LEU A 102 -1.33 2.11 20.59
CA LEU A 102 -1.42 2.88 21.83
C LEU A 102 -2.86 3.30 22.17
N LEU A 103 -3.64 3.70 21.16
CA LEU A 103 -5.06 4.02 21.35
C LEU A 103 -5.89 2.79 21.70
N MET A 104 -5.55 1.61 21.16
CA MET A 104 -6.24 0.36 21.46
C MET A 104 -5.87 -0.21 22.85
N LEU A 105 -4.66 0.07 23.35
CA LEU A 105 -4.20 -0.30 24.70
C LEU A 105 -4.60 0.68 25.80
N ARG A 106 -5.18 1.84 25.43
CA ARG A 106 -5.74 2.78 26.42
C ARG A 106 -7.12 2.23 26.85
N PRO A 107 -7.31 1.84 28.12
CA PRO A 107 -8.59 1.32 28.60
C PRO A 107 -9.70 2.39 28.54
#